data_AF-A0A4P2Q786-F1
#
_entry.id   AF-A0A4P2Q786-F1
#
_cell.length_a   1.000
_cell.length_b   1.000
_cell.length_c   1.000
_cell.angle_alpha   90.00
_cell.angle_beta   90.00
_cell.angle_gamma   90.00
#
_symmetry.space_group_name_H-M   'P 1'
#
loop_
_entity.id
_entity.type
_entity.pdbx_description
1 polymer ?
#
loop_
_entity_poly.entity_id
_entity_poly.type
_entity_poly.pdbx_seq_one_letter_code
_entity_poly.pdbx_strand_id
1 'polypeptide(L)'
;MRVAITWARTREIPSAAACRTPFLLPGDRGGITIIPGRAHRQAYTMQYALVSGQRSTPQPGLVGACPACNWPTVSKCGTKVMWHWAHKARRHCDPWWENETEWHRHWKSLFPDDAREVAHFDATTGEKHVADIKTETGLIIELQHSPMPSEELRAREHFYKNMIWIVDARPFAGQFHILGKLPPPDCDLVEDIVFYPQRHRDTGPGGFWRPSENPEPRGLVLYHSINEISKEIELLYQGHHFFEWIRPRAIWFDATAPVLLDFGGPCLWRLRAYDDRGLWSVQRTSKDAFIAENGGNPE
;
A
#
# COMPACT_ATOMS: atom_id res chain seq x y z
N MET A 1 10.19 -26.06 25.02
CA MET A 1 10.55 -24.63 25.02
C MET A 1 9.85 -23.96 23.85
N ARG A 2 8.72 -23.28 24.10
CA ARG A 2 8.02 -22.47 23.08
C ARG A 2 8.49 -21.03 23.27
N VAL A 3 9.08 -20.45 22.23
CA VAL A 3 9.47 -19.04 22.22
C VAL A 3 8.21 -18.23 21.92
N ALA A 4 7.78 -17.41 22.88
CA ALA A 4 6.72 -16.44 22.70
C ALA A 4 7.24 -15.28 21.86
N ILE A 5 6.61 -15.02 20.72
CA ILE A 5 6.88 -13.84 19.89
C ILE A 5 5.93 -12.76 20.38
N THR A 6 6.47 -11.80 21.13
CA THR A 6 5.77 -10.58 21.54
C THR A 6 5.69 -9.62 20.35
N TRP A 7 4.48 -9.38 19.85
CA TRP A 7 4.20 -8.35 18.85
C TRP A 7 4.30 -6.97 19.50
N ALA A 8 5.22 -6.14 19.00
CA ALA A 8 5.30 -4.74 19.38
C ALA A 8 4.08 -3.99 18.83
N ARG A 9 3.44 -3.17 19.67
CA ARG A 9 2.34 -2.28 19.28
C ARG A 9 2.78 -1.38 18.12
N THR A 10 2.21 -1.60 16.95
CA THR A 10 2.29 -0.67 15.82
C THR A 10 1.66 0.66 16.24
N ARG A 11 2.37 1.77 16.00
CA ARG A 11 1.84 3.11 16.27
C ARG A 11 0.59 3.34 15.41
N GLU A 12 -0.48 3.78 16.06
CA GLU A 12 -1.71 4.21 15.41
C GLU A 12 -1.42 5.39 14.47
N ILE A 13 -1.89 5.27 13.23
CA ILE A 13 -2.06 6.42 12.33
C ILE A 13 -3.34 7.11 12.80
N PRO A 14 -3.32 8.42 13.11
CA PRO A 14 -4.52 9.14 13.55
C PRO A 14 -5.64 8.98 12.52
N SER A 15 -6.80 8.52 12.97
CA SER A 15 -8.01 8.39 12.16
C SER A 15 -8.50 9.79 11.76
N ALA A 16 -8.14 10.24 10.56
CA ALA A 16 -8.67 11.46 9.98
C ALA A 16 -9.54 11.12 8.75
N ALA A 17 -10.79 11.59 8.83
CA ALA A 17 -11.80 11.64 7.78
C ALA A 17 -12.13 10.31 7.04
N ALA A 18 -12.99 9.50 7.65
CA ALA A 18 -13.81 8.55 6.89
C ALA A 18 -14.59 9.33 5.80
N CYS A 19 -14.26 9.09 4.53
CA CYS A 19 -14.91 9.73 3.39
C CYS A 19 -16.43 9.47 3.42
N ARG A 20 -17.21 10.55 3.64
CA ARG A 20 -18.68 10.55 3.78
C ARG A 20 -19.40 10.86 2.47
N THR A 21 -18.91 10.37 1.33
CA THR A 21 -19.64 10.51 0.06
C THR A 21 -20.29 9.19 -0.31
N PRO A 22 -21.62 9.03 -0.16
CA PRO A 22 -22.32 7.86 -0.63
C PRO A 22 -22.55 8.02 -2.13
N PHE A 23 -21.82 7.27 -2.96
CA PHE A 23 -22.31 6.99 -4.30
C PHE A 23 -23.18 5.73 -4.22
N LEU A 24 -24.40 5.92 -3.71
CA LEU A 24 -25.49 4.97 -3.92
C LEU A 24 -26.14 5.35 -5.25
N LEU A 25 -25.77 4.65 -6.33
CA LEU A 25 -26.70 4.50 -7.43
C LEU A 25 -27.84 3.60 -6.96
N PRO A 26 -29.12 3.97 -7.14
CA PRO A 26 -30.22 3.13 -6.72
C PRO A 26 -30.30 1.91 -7.64
N GLY A 27 -30.08 0.73 -7.04
CA GLY A 27 -30.43 -0.56 -7.64
C GLY A 27 -29.43 -1.09 -8.66
N ASP A 28 -28.32 -1.65 -8.19
CA ASP A 28 -27.55 -2.59 -9.02
C ASP A 28 -26.94 -3.69 -8.14
N ARG A 29 -27.48 -4.92 -8.27
CA ARG A 29 -26.85 -6.13 -7.75
C ARG A 29 -25.83 -6.58 -8.81
N GLY A 30 -24.65 -5.99 -8.78
CA GLY A 30 -23.58 -6.34 -9.71
C GLY A 30 -22.24 -5.86 -9.16
N GLY A 31 -21.32 -6.80 -8.94
CA GLY A 31 -19.94 -6.46 -8.55
C GLY A 31 -19.31 -5.49 -9.56
N ILE A 32 -18.63 -4.47 -9.05
CA ILE A 32 -17.94 -3.49 -9.88
C ILE A 32 -16.69 -4.17 -10.49
N THR A 33 -16.71 -4.38 -11.81
CA THR A 33 -15.54 -4.82 -12.56
C THR A 33 -14.85 -3.59 -13.16
N ILE A 34 -13.63 -3.29 -12.73
CA ILE A 34 -12.83 -2.16 -13.24
C ILE A 34 -11.98 -2.64 -14.41
N ILE A 35 -12.08 -1.95 -15.56
CA ILE A 35 -11.39 -2.29 -16.80
C ILE A 35 -9.93 -1.79 -16.73
N PRO A 36 -8.92 -2.65 -16.95
CA PRO A 36 -7.52 -2.24 -16.91
C PRO A 36 -7.11 -1.46 -18.18
N GLY A 37 -6.45 -0.32 -17.99
CA GLY A 37 -5.75 0.41 -19.06
C GLY A 37 -4.46 -0.30 -19.51
N ARG A 38 -4.05 -0.05 -20.76
CA ARG A 38 -2.89 -0.69 -21.41
C ARG A 38 -1.55 -0.36 -20.74
N ALA A 39 -0.67 -1.36 -20.65
CA ALA A 39 0.71 -1.21 -20.20
C ALA A 39 1.63 -0.64 -21.30
N HIS A 40 2.35 0.44 -20.98
CA HIS A 40 3.41 1.02 -21.83
C HIS A 40 4.80 0.41 -21.53
N ARG A 41 5.66 0.37 -22.57
CA ARG A 41 7.01 -0.25 -22.55
C ARG A 41 7.97 0.51 -21.62
N GLN A 42 8.63 -0.24 -20.74
CA GLN A 42 9.48 0.23 -19.64
C GLN A 42 10.86 0.75 -20.13
N ALA A 43 11.25 1.93 -19.66
CA ALA A 43 12.60 2.47 -19.75
C ALA A 43 13.04 2.95 -18.36
N TYR A 44 14.28 2.64 -17.97
CA TYR A 44 14.94 3.03 -16.72
C TYR A 44 14.87 4.55 -16.49
N THR A 45 14.40 5.06 -15.34
CA THR A 45 14.24 6.53 -15.20
C THR A 45 14.55 7.09 -13.80
N MET A 46 15.73 7.68 -13.59
CA MET A 46 15.92 8.63 -12.48
C MET A 46 15.28 9.96 -12.87
N GLN A 47 14.43 10.54 -12.04
CA GLN A 47 13.82 11.85 -12.30
C GLN A 47 14.82 12.98 -12.09
N TYR A 48 15.74 12.85 -11.13
CA TYR A 48 16.64 13.93 -10.76
C TYR A 48 18.12 13.57 -10.84
N ALA A 49 18.93 14.58 -11.19
CA ALA A 49 20.39 14.57 -11.02
C ALA A 49 20.88 15.93 -10.52
N LEU A 50 22.12 15.97 -10.06
CA LEU A 50 22.79 17.20 -9.66
C LEU A 50 23.49 17.82 -10.87
N VAL A 51 22.99 18.94 -11.36
CA VAL A 51 23.62 19.77 -12.40
C VAL A 51 24.21 20.99 -11.70
N SER A 52 25.54 21.14 -11.76
CA SER A 52 26.25 22.19 -11.01
C SER A 52 25.93 22.17 -9.50
N GLY A 53 25.74 20.97 -8.93
CA GLY A 53 25.39 20.78 -7.52
C GLY A 53 23.91 21.03 -7.18
N GLN A 54 23.10 21.47 -8.14
CA GLN A 54 21.67 21.71 -7.94
C GLN A 54 20.84 20.57 -8.53
N ARG A 55 19.81 20.16 -7.80
CA ARG A 55 18.87 19.14 -8.23
C ARG A 55 18.10 19.63 -9.46
N SER A 56 18.09 18.83 -10.52
CA SER A 56 17.51 19.21 -11.81
C SER A 56 16.83 18.03 -12.50
N THR A 57 15.70 18.30 -13.15
CA THR A 57 15.04 17.37 -14.06
C THR A 57 15.80 17.28 -15.39
N PRO A 58 15.65 16.18 -16.15
CA PRO A 58 16.36 16.01 -17.42
C PRO A 58 15.96 17.09 -18.43
N GLN A 59 16.95 17.75 -19.03
CA GLN A 59 16.78 18.61 -20.20
C GLN A 59 17.76 18.19 -21.31
N PRO A 60 17.46 18.44 -22.59
CA PRO A 60 18.29 17.97 -23.69
C PRO A 60 19.77 18.36 -23.56
N GLY A 61 20.66 17.39 -23.67
CA GLY A 61 22.12 17.60 -23.71
C GLY A 61 22.81 17.81 -22.36
N LEU A 62 22.09 17.73 -21.24
CA LEU A 62 22.68 17.91 -19.92
C LEU A 62 23.48 16.68 -19.44
N VAL A 63 24.51 17.00 -18.64
CA VAL A 63 25.27 16.05 -17.83
C VAL A 63 25.15 16.47 -16.37
N GLY A 64 25.06 15.50 -15.48
CA GLY A 64 24.96 15.72 -14.05
C GLY A 64 25.67 14.65 -13.25
N ALA A 65 25.49 14.68 -11.95
CA ALA A 65 25.90 13.62 -11.04
C ALA A 65 24.66 12.98 -10.38
N CYS A 66 24.69 11.65 -10.20
CA CYS A 66 23.65 10.95 -9.46
C CYS A 66 23.63 11.43 -8.00
N PRO A 67 22.48 11.84 -7.43
CA PRO A 67 22.41 12.29 -6.03
C PRO A 67 22.83 11.21 -5.03
N ALA A 68 22.69 9.94 -5.39
CA ALA A 68 22.98 8.81 -4.52
C ALA A 68 24.45 8.37 -4.54
N CYS A 69 25.12 8.36 -5.70
CA CYS A 69 26.51 7.86 -5.81
C CYS A 69 27.52 8.88 -6.34
N ASN A 70 27.06 10.07 -6.69
CA ASN A 70 27.85 11.14 -7.31
C ASN A 70 28.51 10.77 -8.66
N TRP A 71 28.20 9.60 -9.23
CA TRP A 71 28.71 9.22 -10.54
C TRP A 71 28.03 9.98 -11.68
N PRO A 72 28.73 10.18 -12.82
CA PRO A 72 28.20 10.94 -13.95
C PRO A 72 26.92 10.32 -14.55
N THR A 73 25.92 11.17 -14.76
CA THR A 73 24.68 10.87 -15.46
C THR A 73 24.54 11.73 -16.72
N VAL A 74 23.71 11.26 -17.65
CA VAL A 74 23.31 11.98 -18.87
C VAL A 74 21.80 12.07 -18.92
N SER A 75 21.28 13.19 -19.40
CA SER A 75 19.87 13.31 -19.67
C SER A 75 19.50 12.50 -20.93
N LYS A 76 18.37 11.80 -20.84
CA LYS A 76 17.73 11.06 -21.92
C LYS A 76 16.41 11.73 -22.20
N CYS A 77 16.37 12.51 -23.27
CA CYS A 77 15.21 13.27 -23.71
C CYS A 77 14.81 12.81 -25.11
N GLY A 78 13.51 12.78 -25.39
CA GLY A 78 12.99 12.42 -26.70
C GLY A 78 11.50 12.10 -26.68
N THR A 79 10.96 11.67 -27.81
CA THR A 79 9.52 11.36 -27.99
C THR A 79 9.17 9.90 -27.71
N LYS A 80 10.17 9.02 -27.57
CA LYS A 80 9.98 7.57 -27.44
C LYS A 80 10.06 7.06 -26.00
N VAL A 81 10.57 7.87 -25.08
CA VAL A 81 10.82 7.50 -23.69
C VAL A 81 10.46 8.66 -22.78
N MET A 82 9.96 8.36 -21.59
CA MET A 82 9.85 9.34 -20.52
C MET A 82 11.22 9.95 -20.26
N TRP A 83 11.28 11.28 -20.11
CA TRP A 83 12.55 11.95 -19.90
C TRP A 83 13.14 11.55 -18.55
N HIS A 84 14.42 11.20 -18.56
CA HIS A 84 15.11 10.74 -17.35
C HIS A 84 16.61 10.98 -17.36
N TRP A 85 17.23 10.82 -16.20
CA TRP A 85 18.66 10.69 -16.04
C TRP A 85 19.07 9.23 -16.08
N ALA A 86 20.19 8.95 -16.75
CA ALA A 86 20.81 7.63 -16.80
C ALA A 86 22.30 7.72 -16.47
N HIS A 87 22.83 6.75 -15.73
CA HIS A 87 24.28 6.63 -15.53
C HIS A 87 24.99 6.48 -16.88
N LYS A 88 26.15 7.14 -17.05
CA LYS A 88 26.96 7.02 -18.27
C LYS A 88 27.44 5.59 -18.50
N ALA A 89 27.81 4.89 -17.42
CA ALA A 89 28.08 3.47 -17.44
C ALA A 89 26.78 2.68 -17.20
N ARG A 90 26.68 1.46 -17.77
CA ARG A 90 25.62 0.50 -17.42
C ARG A 90 25.84 -0.07 -16.02
N ARG A 91 25.68 0.78 -15.01
CA ARG A 91 25.77 0.43 -13.59
C ARG A 91 24.56 1.00 -12.87
N HIS A 92 23.89 0.15 -12.10
CA HIS A 92 22.89 0.58 -11.14
C HIS A 92 23.61 0.87 -9.83
N CYS A 93 23.39 2.05 -9.27
CA CYS A 93 24.02 2.46 -8.01
C CYS A 93 23.16 2.15 -6.78
N ASP A 94 22.01 1.52 -6.99
CA ASP A 94 21.06 1.06 -6.00
C ASP A 94 20.50 -0.30 -6.49
N PRO A 95 20.63 -1.39 -5.72
CA PRO A 95 20.12 -2.70 -6.11
C PRO A 95 18.59 -2.83 -6.04
N TRP A 96 17.90 -1.96 -5.29
CA TRP A 96 16.42 -1.92 -5.19
C TRP A 96 15.77 -1.12 -6.31
N TRP A 97 16.57 -0.69 -7.28
CA TRP A 97 16.13 0.14 -8.37
C TRP A 97 15.16 -0.61 -9.30
N GLU A 98 13.96 -0.06 -9.49
CA GLU A 98 12.98 -0.55 -10.46
C GLU A 98 12.82 0.39 -11.66
N ASN A 99 12.20 -0.13 -12.72
CA ASN A 99 11.75 0.71 -13.83
C ASN A 99 10.51 1.49 -13.39
N GLU A 100 10.53 2.79 -13.56
CA GLU A 100 9.40 3.63 -13.19
C GLU A 100 8.28 3.50 -14.23
N THR A 101 7.06 3.34 -13.74
CA THR A 101 5.85 3.37 -14.56
C THR A 101 5.23 4.77 -14.53
N GLU A 102 4.28 5.06 -15.42
CA GLU A 102 3.50 6.30 -15.36
C GLU A 102 2.78 6.48 -14.02
N TRP A 103 2.32 5.38 -13.41
CA TRP A 103 1.70 5.41 -12.09
C TRP A 103 2.68 5.77 -10.98
N HIS A 104 3.89 5.21 -11.05
CA HIS A 104 4.96 5.50 -10.11
C HIS A 104 5.37 6.98 -10.19
N ARG A 105 5.55 7.49 -11.42
CA ARG A 105 5.86 8.90 -11.67
C ARG A 105 4.75 9.83 -11.22
N HIS A 106 3.50 9.46 -11.49
CA HIS A 106 2.34 10.22 -11.05
C HIS A 106 2.29 10.29 -9.52
N TRP A 107 2.41 9.17 -8.81
CA TRP A 107 2.46 9.16 -7.35
C TRP A 107 3.54 10.07 -6.78
N LYS A 108 4.77 10.00 -7.30
CA LYS A 108 5.85 10.91 -6.90
C LYS A 108 5.49 12.37 -7.13
N SER A 109 4.87 12.68 -8.28
CA SER A 109 4.50 14.05 -8.66
C SER A 109 3.50 14.72 -7.70
N LEU A 110 2.77 13.93 -6.90
CA LEU A 110 1.85 14.44 -5.88
C LEU A 110 2.58 14.97 -4.63
N PHE A 111 3.90 14.80 -4.51
CA PHE A 111 4.69 15.29 -3.39
C PHE A 111 5.66 16.40 -3.82
N PRO A 112 6.16 17.28 -2.92
CA PRO A 112 7.15 18.30 -3.27
C PRO A 112 8.44 17.74 -3.90
N ASP A 113 9.13 18.54 -4.71
CA ASP A 113 10.33 18.10 -5.45
C ASP A 113 11.47 17.62 -4.55
N ASP A 114 11.62 18.17 -3.35
CA ASP A 114 12.63 17.80 -2.36
C ASP A 114 12.28 16.51 -1.59
N ALA A 115 11.00 16.14 -1.53
CA ALA A 115 10.53 14.90 -0.92
C ALA A 115 10.75 13.66 -1.82
N ARG A 116 10.85 13.83 -3.15
CA ARG A 116 10.97 12.71 -4.10
C ARG A 116 12.41 12.17 -4.15
N GLU A 117 12.61 10.90 -4.52
CA GLU A 117 13.91 10.26 -4.81
C GLU A 117 15.05 10.67 -3.82
N VAL A 118 14.80 10.53 -2.51
CA VAL A 118 15.74 10.97 -1.47
C VAL A 118 16.73 9.85 -1.16
N ALA A 119 18.03 10.14 -1.28
CA ALA A 119 19.07 9.18 -0.93
C ALA A 119 19.21 9.01 0.59
N HIS A 120 19.27 7.77 1.03
CA HIS A 120 19.47 7.35 2.41
C HIS A 120 20.75 6.54 2.52
N PHE A 121 21.49 6.74 3.61
CA PHE A 121 22.76 6.09 3.88
C PHE A 121 22.74 5.48 5.27
N ASP A 122 23.08 4.20 5.38
CA ASP A 122 23.43 3.59 6.65
C ASP A 122 24.88 3.96 7.00
N ALA A 123 25.07 4.71 8.08
CA ALA A 123 26.39 5.20 8.48
C ALA A 123 27.32 4.08 8.99
N THR A 124 26.78 2.91 9.34
CA THR A 124 27.52 1.77 9.89
C THR A 124 27.97 0.83 8.79
N THR A 125 27.06 0.46 7.88
CA THR A 125 27.34 -0.51 6.80
C THR A 125 27.82 0.15 5.52
N GLY A 126 27.54 1.46 5.35
CA GLY A 126 27.74 2.17 4.09
C GLY A 126 26.70 1.80 3.02
N GLU A 127 25.69 1.00 3.37
CA GLU A 127 24.57 0.68 2.51
C GLU A 127 23.77 1.94 2.17
N LYS A 128 23.26 2.01 0.95
CA LYS A 128 22.59 3.21 0.46
C LYS A 128 21.50 2.88 -0.54
N HIS A 129 20.33 3.45 -0.30
CA HIS A 129 19.15 3.31 -1.14
C HIS A 129 18.47 4.66 -1.37
N VAL A 130 17.67 4.74 -2.43
CA VAL A 130 16.89 5.92 -2.78
C VAL A 130 15.43 5.65 -2.46
N ALA A 131 14.88 6.40 -1.52
CA ALA A 131 13.48 6.34 -1.18
C ALA A 131 12.65 7.01 -2.28
N ASP A 132 11.51 6.43 -2.64
CA ASP A 132 10.61 7.02 -3.64
C ASP A 132 10.10 8.40 -3.21
N ILE A 133 9.59 8.47 -1.98
CA ILE A 133 9.12 9.70 -1.31
C ILE A 133 9.56 9.65 0.16
N LYS A 134 10.05 10.77 0.67
CA LYS A 134 10.31 11.03 2.08
C LYS A 134 9.56 12.30 2.49
N THR A 135 8.60 12.14 3.38
CA THR A 135 7.82 13.27 3.92
C THR A 135 8.67 14.14 4.85
N GLU A 136 8.21 15.35 5.14
CA GLU A 136 8.83 16.24 6.14
C GLU A 136 8.87 15.61 7.55
N THR A 137 7.88 14.76 7.86
CA THR A 137 7.82 14.01 9.13
C THR A 137 8.81 12.85 9.20
N GLY A 138 9.56 12.59 8.11
CA GLY A 138 10.52 11.50 8.00
C GLY A 138 9.88 10.14 7.72
N LEU A 139 8.62 10.11 7.28
CA LEU A 139 7.99 8.89 6.78
C LEU A 139 8.50 8.59 5.36
N ILE A 140 8.89 7.35 5.14
CA ILE A 140 9.23 6.84 3.81
C ILE A 140 8.00 6.20 3.17
N ILE A 141 7.70 6.58 1.94
CA ILE A 141 6.63 5.98 1.14
C ILE A 141 7.30 5.31 -0.06
N GLU A 142 7.29 3.98 -0.08
CA GLU A 142 7.81 3.18 -1.19
C GLU A 142 6.67 2.73 -2.10
N LEU A 143 6.86 2.90 -3.41
CA LEU A 143 5.86 2.59 -4.43
C LEU A 143 6.26 1.28 -5.12
N GLN A 144 5.38 0.28 -5.05
CA GLN A 144 5.67 -1.04 -5.61
C GLN A 144 4.71 -1.41 -6.74
N HIS A 145 5.25 -1.59 -7.94
CA HIS A 145 4.52 -2.11 -9.10
C HIS A 145 4.89 -3.56 -9.42
N SER A 146 6.20 -3.86 -9.42
CA SER A 146 6.73 -5.13 -9.87
C SER A 146 6.62 -6.21 -8.78
N PRO A 147 6.72 -7.50 -9.13
CA PRO A 147 6.92 -8.56 -8.14
C PRO A 147 8.25 -8.35 -7.39
N MET A 148 8.21 -8.47 -6.08
CA MET A 148 9.37 -8.37 -5.19
C MET A 148 9.52 -9.69 -4.41
N PRO A 149 10.74 -10.20 -4.14
CA PRO A 149 10.95 -11.35 -3.28
C PRO A 149 10.89 -10.97 -1.79
N SER A 150 10.52 -11.92 -0.93
CA SER A 150 10.35 -11.67 0.52
C SER A 150 11.64 -11.22 1.23
N GLU A 151 12.81 -11.60 0.73
CA GLU A 151 14.09 -11.12 1.26
C GLU A 151 14.25 -9.61 1.04
N GLU A 152 13.89 -9.12 -0.14
CA GLU A 152 13.96 -7.71 -0.47
C GLU A 152 12.93 -6.87 0.31
N LEU A 153 11.71 -7.39 0.51
CA LEU A 153 10.72 -6.77 1.40
C LEU A 153 11.31 -6.53 2.80
N ARG A 154 11.87 -7.58 3.41
CA ARG A 154 12.45 -7.50 4.76
C ARG A 154 13.66 -6.58 4.80
N ALA A 155 14.51 -6.61 3.78
CA ALA A 155 15.68 -5.75 3.70
C ALA A 155 15.28 -4.26 3.64
N ARG A 156 14.31 -3.92 2.79
CA ARG A 156 13.76 -2.56 2.68
C ARG A 156 13.12 -2.08 3.98
N GLU A 157 12.26 -2.90 4.59
CA GLU A 157 11.62 -2.57 5.86
C GLU A 157 12.64 -2.41 7.00
N HIS A 158 13.68 -3.25 7.04
CA HIS A 158 14.75 -3.16 8.03
C HIS A 158 15.58 -1.87 7.86
N PHE A 159 15.88 -1.49 6.62
CA PHE A 159 16.68 -0.31 6.30
C PHE A 159 15.92 0.99 6.61
N TYR A 160 14.70 1.16 6.08
CA TYR A 160 13.95 2.40 6.24
C TYR A 160 13.24 2.52 7.59
N LYS A 161 12.76 1.40 8.16
CA LYS A 161 12.05 1.30 9.44
C LYS A 161 10.72 2.06 9.45
N ASN A 162 10.76 3.40 9.46
CA ASN A 162 9.59 4.27 9.41
C ASN A 162 9.09 4.42 7.97
N MET A 163 8.43 3.38 7.46
CA MET A 163 7.96 3.35 6.08
C MET A 163 6.54 2.81 5.92
N ILE A 164 5.95 3.09 4.76
CA ILE A 164 4.73 2.48 4.26
C ILE A 164 4.91 2.07 2.79
N TRP A 165 4.16 1.03 2.41
CA TRP A 165 4.07 0.57 1.04
C TRP A 165 2.80 1.10 0.39
N ILE A 166 2.92 1.65 -0.82
CA ILE A 166 1.80 1.82 -1.74
C ILE A 166 2.01 0.86 -2.92
N VAL A 167 1.08 -0.06 -3.10
CA VAL A 167 1.18 -1.12 -4.10
C VAL A 167 0.22 -0.84 -5.25
N ASP A 168 0.73 -0.87 -6.48
CA ASP A 168 -0.11 -0.79 -7.66
C ASP A 168 -0.96 -2.05 -7.78
N ALA A 169 -2.23 -1.93 -7.41
CA ALA A 169 -3.18 -3.02 -7.38
C ALA A 169 -3.98 -3.16 -8.69
N ARG A 170 -3.83 -2.21 -9.62
CA ARG A 170 -4.53 -2.23 -10.92
C ARG A 170 -4.29 -3.52 -11.71
N PRO A 171 -3.07 -4.11 -11.76
CA PRO A 171 -2.83 -5.35 -12.51
C PRO A 171 -3.59 -6.57 -11.99
N PHE A 172 -4.06 -6.56 -10.73
CA PHE A 172 -4.80 -7.65 -10.11
C PHE A 172 -6.17 -7.23 -9.58
N ALA A 173 -6.70 -6.07 -9.98
CA ALA A 173 -7.99 -5.57 -9.54
C ALA A 173 -9.13 -6.58 -9.76
N GLY A 174 -9.15 -7.24 -10.93
CA GLY A 174 -10.15 -8.27 -11.24
C GLY A 174 -10.03 -9.58 -10.43
N GLN A 175 -9.04 -9.69 -9.55
CA GLN A 175 -8.83 -10.83 -8.66
C GLN A 175 -9.08 -10.45 -7.19
N PHE A 176 -9.44 -9.19 -6.92
CA PHE A 176 -9.60 -8.67 -5.57
C PHE A 176 -11.04 -8.21 -5.36
N HIS A 177 -11.74 -8.87 -4.45
CA HIS A 177 -13.14 -8.60 -4.14
C HIS A 177 -13.24 -7.96 -2.77
N ILE A 178 -13.75 -6.74 -2.70
CA ILE A 178 -14.15 -6.10 -1.43
C ILE A 178 -15.56 -6.59 -1.10
N LEU A 179 -15.75 -7.09 0.11
CA LEU A 179 -16.98 -7.78 0.54
C LEU A 179 -17.66 -6.99 1.67
N GLY A 180 -18.41 -7.65 2.55
CA GLY A 180 -19.21 -7.02 3.60
C GLY A 180 -18.39 -6.11 4.53
N LYS A 181 -19.07 -5.11 5.12
CA LYS A 181 -18.48 -4.24 6.14
C LYS A 181 -18.12 -5.03 7.38
N LEU A 182 -17.03 -4.62 8.02
CA LEU A 182 -16.61 -5.06 9.33
C LEU A 182 -16.64 -3.87 10.31
N PRO A 183 -16.93 -4.10 11.59
CA PRO A 183 -16.65 -3.10 12.62
C PRO A 183 -15.12 -2.95 12.80
N PRO A 184 -14.64 -1.90 13.50
CA PRO A 184 -13.23 -1.78 13.84
C PRO A 184 -12.77 -3.01 14.64
N PRO A 185 -11.57 -3.56 14.39
CA PRO A 185 -11.09 -4.75 15.10
C PRO A 185 -10.78 -4.48 16.58
N ASP A 186 -10.67 -3.21 16.97
CA ASP A 186 -10.29 -2.77 18.31
C ASP A 186 -11.50 -2.31 19.13
N CYS A 187 -12.74 -2.64 18.72
CA CYS A 187 -13.96 -2.22 19.42
C CYS A 187 -14.60 -3.34 20.28
N ASP A 188 -15.30 -2.94 21.33
CA ASP A 188 -15.94 -3.86 22.30
C ASP A 188 -16.89 -4.87 21.64
N LEU A 189 -17.52 -4.52 20.52
CA LEU A 189 -18.45 -5.41 19.80
C LEU A 189 -17.77 -6.72 19.37
N VAL A 190 -16.49 -6.68 18.99
CA VAL A 190 -15.80 -7.84 18.40
C VAL A 190 -15.09 -8.73 19.42
N GLU A 191 -15.02 -8.32 20.70
CA GLU A 191 -14.36 -9.12 21.74
C GLU A 191 -14.95 -10.53 21.86
N ASP A 192 -16.27 -10.65 21.69
CA ASP A 192 -17.03 -11.90 21.75
C ASP A 192 -17.60 -12.30 20.38
N ILE A 193 -16.91 -11.97 19.29
CA ILE A 193 -17.32 -12.33 17.93
C ILE A 193 -16.17 -12.98 17.18
N VAL A 194 -16.49 -14.08 16.51
CA VAL A 194 -15.60 -14.71 15.52
C VAL A 194 -16.32 -14.79 14.20
N PHE A 195 -15.88 -13.97 13.26
CA PHE A 195 -16.46 -13.93 11.93
C PHE A 195 -16.06 -15.14 11.10
N TYR A 196 -17.00 -15.67 10.32
CA TYR A 196 -16.67 -16.54 9.21
C TYR A 196 -16.19 -15.68 8.03
N PRO A 197 -15.02 -16.00 7.43
CA PRO A 197 -14.54 -15.28 6.25
C PRO A 197 -15.55 -15.36 5.11
N GLN A 198 -15.83 -14.23 4.47
CA GLN A 198 -16.70 -14.16 3.29
C GLN A 198 -15.93 -14.47 2.00
N ARG A 199 -16.64 -15.00 1.00
CA ARG A 199 -16.16 -15.20 -0.37
C ARG A 199 -17.09 -14.51 -1.37
N HIS A 200 -16.55 -14.09 -2.51
CA HIS A 200 -17.29 -13.45 -3.60
C HIS A 200 -18.41 -14.31 -4.20
N ARG A 201 -18.37 -15.63 -3.97
CA ARG A 201 -19.40 -16.58 -4.44
C ARG A 201 -20.44 -16.92 -3.37
N ASP A 202 -20.27 -16.41 -2.16
CA ASP A 202 -21.25 -16.65 -1.10
C ASP A 202 -22.57 -15.96 -1.46
N THR A 203 -23.67 -16.68 -1.26
CA THR A 203 -25.01 -16.18 -1.55
C THR A 203 -25.69 -15.58 -0.31
N GLY A 204 -25.16 -15.89 0.87
CA GLY A 204 -25.63 -15.36 2.16
C GLY A 204 -24.83 -14.13 2.61
N PRO A 205 -25.36 -13.38 3.59
CA PRO A 205 -24.70 -12.16 4.09
C PRO A 205 -23.43 -12.45 4.91
N GLY A 206 -23.09 -13.71 5.14
CA GLY A 206 -22.06 -14.14 6.09
C GLY A 206 -22.60 -14.25 7.51
N GLY A 207 -21.72 -14.60 8.43
CA GLY A 207 -22.10 -14.83 9.83
C GLY A 207 -20.92 -14.91 10.76
N PHE A 208 -21.22 -15.18 12.01
CA PHE A 208 -20.24 -15.28 13.08
C PHE A 208 -20.72 -16.27 14.14
N TRP A 209 -19.86 -16.55 15.12
CA TRP A 209 -20.21 -17.24 16.35
C TRP A 209 -19.60 -16.51 17.55
N ARG A 210 -20.14 -16.77 18.75
CA ARG A 210 -19.68 -16.12 19.98
C ARG A 210 -18.90 -17.07 20.88
N PRO A 211 -17.67 -16.75 21.30
CA PRO A 211 -16.94 -17.53 22.29
C PRO A 211 -17.70 -17.76 23.60
N SER A 212 -18.44 -16.77 24.09
CA SER A 212 -19.23 -16.86 25.34
C SER A 212 -20.32 -17.93 25.30
N GLU A 213 -20.88 -18.20 24.12
CA GLU A 213 -21.89 -19.23 23.89
C GLU A 213 -21.28 -20.62 23.63
N ASN A 214 -19.96 -20.68 23.44
CA ASN A 214 -19.24 -21.89 23.02
C ASN A 214 -17.95 -22.08 23.86
N PRO A 215 -18.07 -22.29 25.20
CA PRO A 215 -16.93 -22.32 26.11
C PRO A 215 -15.96 -23.50 25.85
N GLU A 216 -16.42 -24.56 25.19
CA GLU A 216 -15.57 -25.63 24.66
C GLU A 216 -15.70 -25.70 23.13
N PRO A 217 -14.90 -24.93 22.36
CA PRO A 217 -15.07 -24.78 20.91
C PRO A 217 -14.64 -26.02 20.10
N ARG A 218 -14.57 -27.20 20.70
CA ARG A 218 -14.27 -28.46 20.02
C ARG A 218 -15.55 -29.08 19.48
N GLY A 219 -16.18 -28.46 18.49
CA GLY A 219 -17.40 -28.99 17.90
C GLY A 219 -18.19 -28.01 17.04
N LEU A 220 -19.48 -28.28 16.91
CA LEU A 220 -20.44 -27.36 16.30
C LEU A 220 -20.62 -26.15 17.21
N VAL A 221 -20.67 -24.96 16.61
CA VAL A 221 -20.95 -23.70 17.30
C VAL A 221 -22.27 -23.12 16.84
N LEU A 222 -22.91 -22.33 17.70
CA LEU A 222 -24.11 -21.59 17.31
C LEU A 222 -23.74 -20.54 16.24
N TYR A 223 -24.39 -20.65 15.08
CA TYR A 223 -24.21 -19.72 13.96
C TYR A 223 -25.16 -18.54 14.10
N HIS A 224 -24.61 -17.34 14.01
CA HIS A 224 -25.35 -16.09 13.93
C HIS A 224 -25.20 -15.46 12.55
N SER A 225 -26.30 -14.93 12.03
CA SER A 225 -26.27 -14.13 10.81
C SER A 225 -25.64 -12.77 11.09
N ILE A 226 -24.77 -12.28 10.20
CA ILE A 226 -24.18 -10.94 10.38
C ILE A 226 -25.25 -9.83 10.45
N ASN A 227 -26.43 -10.08 9.89
CA ASN A 227 -27.54 -9.13 9.93
C ASN A 227 -28.00 -8.81 11.36
N GLU A 228 -27.78 -9.72 12.31
CA GLU A 228 -28.13 -9.53 13.72
C GLU A 228 -27.38 -8.37 14.37
N ILE A 229 -26.19 -8.04 13.85
CA ILE A 229 -25.33 -6.94 14.34
C ILE A 229 -25.15 -5.82 13.29
N SER A 230 -25.98 -5.82 12.24
CA SER A 230 -25.81 -4.88 11.11
C SER A 230 -25.91 -3.41 11.53
N LYS A 231 -26.76 -3.08 12.50
CA LYS A 231 -26.94 -1.70 12.97
C LYS A 231 -25.70 -1.21 13.70
N GLU A 232 -25.12 -2.06 14.55
CA GLU A 232 -23.90 -1.80 15.30
C GLU A 232 -22.71 -1.65 14.36
N ILE A 233 -22.62 -2.51 13.32
CA ILE A 233 -21.61 -2.37 12.27
C ILE A 233 -21.72 -1.00 11.59
N GLU A 234 -22.92 -0.59 11.19
CA GLU A 234 -23.13 0.72 10.55
C GLU A 234 -22.79 1.89 11.47
N LEU A 235 -23.14 1.81 12.75
CA LEU A 235 -22.82 2.84 13.74
C LEU A 235 -21.32 2.97 14.01
N LEU A 236 -20.60 1.84 14.06
CA LEU A 236 -19.16 1.78 14.37
C LEU A 236 -18.27 1.86 13.12
N TYR A 237 -18.85 1.95 11.92
CA TYR A 237 -18.14 1.73 10.66
C TYR A 237 -16.99 2.73 10.44
N GLN A 238 -15.77 2.20 10.31
CA GLN A 238 -14.54 2.97 10.03
C GLN A 238 -13.83 2.52 8.75
N GLY A 239 -14.59 2.00 7.78
CA GLY A 239 -14.04 1.59 6.48
C GLY A 239 -13.47 0.18 6.41
N HIS A 240 -13.67 -0.65 7.43
CA HIS A 240 -13.22 -2.05 7.42
C HIS A 240 -14.15 -2.92 6.58
N HIS A 241 -13.55 -3.82 5.82
CA HIS A 241 -14.27 -4.78 4.99
C HIS A 241 -13.60 -6.14 5.03
N PHE A 242 -14.43 -7.18 4.93
CA PHE A 242 -13.99 -8.46 4.39
C PHE A 242 -13.45 -8.25 2.97
N PHE A 243 -12.54 -9.12 2.56
CA PHE A 243 -12.15 -9.21 1.16
C PHE A 243 -11.81 -10.65 0.79
N GLU A 244 -11.82 -10.92 -0.50
CA GLU A 244 -11.22 -12.13 -1.05
C GLU A 244 -10.23 -11.74 -2.16
N TRP A 245 -9.01 -12.24 -2.07
CA TRP A 245 -8.00 -12.08 -3.10
C TRP A 245 -7.72 -13.43 -3.77
N ILE A 246 -8.23 -13.60 -4.98
CA ILE A 246 -8.01 -14.78 -5.81
C ILE A 246 -6.55 -14.79 -6.25
N ARG A 247 -5.78 -15.83 -5.88
CA ARG A 247 -4.33 -15.92 -6.11
C ARG A 247 -3.58 -14.74 -5.47
N PRO A 248 -3.59 -14.67 -4.13
CA PRO A 248 -3.00 -13.55 -3.41
C PRO A 248 -1.50 -13.46 -3.66
N ARG A 249 -0.98 -12.24 -3.77
CA ARG A 249 0.46 -12.00 -3.69
C ARG A 249 0.87 -12.11 -2.22
N ALA A 250 1.17 -13.33 -1.79
CA ALA A 250 1.35 -13.70 -0.38
C ALA A 250 2.38 -12.84 0.37
N ILE A 251 3.39 -12.32 -0.33
CA ILE A 251 4.42 -11.44 0.24
C ILE A 251 3.86 -10.26 1.05
N TRP A 252 2.73 -9.68 0.64
CA TRP A 252 2.15 -8.53 1.33
C TRP A 252 1.52 -8.86 2.69
N PHE A 253 1.28 -10.15 2.95
CA PHE A 253 0.84 -10.63 4.26
C PHE A 253 2.01 -10.80 5.23
N ASP A 254 3.25 -10.87 4.72
CA ASP A 254 4.47 -10.95 5.51
C ASP A 254 5.07 -9.57 5.84
N ALA A 255 4.52 -8.50 5.26
CA ALA A 255 4.98 -7.14 5.47
C ALA A 255 4.75 -6.69 6.92
N THR A 256 5.78 -6.10 7.54
CA THR A 256 5.66 -5.50 8.87
C THR A 256 5.31 -4.00 8.78
N ALA A 257 5.65 -3.36 7.66
CA ALA A 257 5.22 -2.00 7.37
C ALA A 257 3.77 -1.99 6.86
N PRO A 258 2.99 -0.91 7.09
CA PRO A 258 1.65 -0.78 6.53
C PRO A 258 1.65 -0.89 4.99
N VAL A 259 0.72 -1.69 4.46
CA VAL A 259 0.53 -1.90 3.01
C VAL A 259 -0.79 -1.29 2.56
N LEU A 260 -0.72 -0.33 1.64
CA LEU A 260 -1.87 0.32 1.00
C LEU A 260 -1.97 -0.13 -0.46
N LEU A 261 -3.11 -0.68 -0.83
CA LEU A 261 -3.40 -1.09 -2.21
C LEU A 261 -4.08 0.06 -2.97
N ASP A 262 -3.51 0.44 -4.11
CA ASP A 262 -4.07 1.44 -5.02
C ASP A 262 -4.65 0.79 -6.28
N PHE A 263 -5.98 0.76 -6.37
CA PHE A 263 -6.70 0.26 -7.56
C PHE A 263 -6.93 1.35 -8.63
N GLY A 264 -6.35 2.55 -8.47
CA GLY A 264 -6.51 3.68 -9.38
C GLY A 264 -7.74 4.57 -9.11
N GLY A 265 -8.53 4.24 -8.08
CA GLY A 265 -9.68 5.03 -7.65
C GLY A 265 -9.33 6.13 -6.61
N PRO A 266 -10.34 6.77 -6.00
CA PRO A 266 -10.15 7.82 -4.99
C PRO A 266 -9.80 7.27 -3.59
N CYS A 267 -9.72 5.94 -3.44
CA CYS A 267 -9.47 5.27 -2.16
C CYS A 267 -8.22 4.42 -2.23
N LEU A 268 -7.50 4.39 -1.11
CA LEU A 268 -6.50 3.38 -0.80
C LEU A 268 -7.12 2.31 0.11
N TRP A 269 -6.66 1.08 -0.03
CA TRP A 269 -7.14 -0.04 0.77
C TRP A 269 -6.00 -0.62 1.58
N ARG A 270 -5.96 -0.30 2.87
CA ARG A 270 -4.92 -0.79 3.77
C ARG A 270 -5.18 -2.25 4.10
N LEU A 271 -4.26 -3.12 3.74
CA LEU A 271 -4.28 -4.53 4.13
C LEU A 271 -3.89 -4.65 5.61
N ARG A 272 -4.69 -5.34 6.42
CA ARG A 272 -4.39 -5.55 7.85
C ARG A 272 -4.94 -6.88 8.37
N ALA A 273 -4.18 -7.51 9.28
CA ALA A 273 -4.75 -8.52 10.15
C ALA A 273 -5.92 -7.91 10.93
N TYR A 274 -7.02 -8.65 11.01
CA TYR A 274 -8.23 -8.23 11.69
C TYR A 274 -8.28 -8.80 13.11
N ASP A 275 -7.88 -10.06 13.29
CA ASP A 275 -7.79 -10.72 14.59
C ASP A 275 -6.53 -11.59 14.68
N ASP A 276 -6.32 -12.18 15.86
CA ASP A 276 -5.24 -13.14 16.14
C ASP A 276 -5.54 -14.57 15.65
N ARG A 277 -6.72 -14.78 15.05
CA ARG A 277 -7.22 -16.07 14.54
C ARG A 277 -6.98 -16.23 13.04
N GLY A 278 -6.36 -15.23 12.41
CA GLY A 278 -5.93 -15.26 11.01
C GLY A 278 -6.94 -14.66 10.04
N LEU A 279 -7.99 -13.97 10.52
CA LEU A 279 -8.84 -13.17 9.65
C LEU A 279 -8.09 -11.92 9.20
N TRP A 280 -8.16 -11.62 7.90
CA TRP A 280 -7.64 -10.39 7.33
C TRP A 280 -8.78 -9.50 6.87
N SER A 281 -8.54 -8.19 6.92
CA SER A 281 -9.45 -7.17 6.39
C SER A 281 -8.70 -6.19 5.52
N VAL A 282 -9.47 -5.40 4.77
CA VAL A 282 -8.98 -4.15 4.20
C VAL A 282 -9.69 -2.97 4.84
N GLN A 283 -8.95 -1.90 5.08
CA GLN A 283 -9.48 -0.64 5.59
C GLN A 283 -9.40 0.44 4.50
N ARG A 284 -10.56 0.97 4.13
CA ARG A 284 -10.70 2.05 3.15
C ARG A 284 -10.21 3.38 3.72
N THR A 285 -9.30 4.03 3.02
CA THR A 285 -8.77 5.37 3.34
C THR A 285 -8.91 6.29 2.13
N SER A 286 -9.20 7.58 2.35
CA SER A 286 -9.22 8.56 1.26
C SER A 286 -7.80 8.77 0.71
N LYS A 287 -7.64 8.66 -0.61
CA LYS A 287 -6.33 8.87 -1.26
C LYS A 287 -5.87 10.31 -1.08
N ASP A 288 -6.75 11.27 -1.29
CA ASP A 288 -6.43 12.70 -1.22
C ASP A 288 -6.08 13.12 0.21
N ALA A 289 -6.83 12.62 1.20
CA ALA A 289 -6.53 12.89 2.61
C ALA A 289 -5.16 12.31 2.99
N PHE A 290 -4.89 11.07 2.58
CA PHE A 290 -3.59 10.44 2.79
C PHE A 290 -2.45 11.25 2.15
N ILE A 291 -2.61 11.75 0.92
CA ILE A 291 -1.59 12.57 0.25
C ILE A 291 -1.38 13.87 1.03
N ALA A 292 -2.45 14.59 1.35
CA ALA A 292 -2.40 15.87 2.05
C ALA A 292 -1.79 15.76 3.46
N GLU A 293 -2.17 14.73 4.22
CA GLU A 293 -1.61 14.44 5.56
C GLU A 293 -0.11 14.16 5.54
N ASN A 294 0.41 13.70 4.39
CA ASN A 294 1.82 13.39 4.19
C ASN A 294 2.58 14.48 3.41
N GLY A 295 2.00 15.69 3.31
CA GLY A 295 2.65 16.87 2.72
C GLY A 295 2.61 16.92 1.19
N GLY A 296 1.79 16.08 0.56
CA GLY A 296 1.54 16.14 -0.87
C GLY A 296 0.38 17.05 -1.26
N ASN A 297 0.21 17.27 -2.56
CA ASN A 297 -0.91 17.96 -3.18
C ASN A 297 -1.68 16.99 -4.10
N PRO A 298 -2.95 16.65 -3.79
CA PRO A 298 -3.77 15.78 -4.63
C PRO A 298 -4.36 16.47 -5.89
N GLU A 299 -4.20 17.79 -6.05
CA GLU A 299 -4.69 18.57 -7.21
C GLU A 299 -3.87 18.42 -8.50
#